data_AF-A0A534V5N3-F1
#
_entry.id   AF-A0A534V5N3-F1
#
_cell.length_a   1.000
_cell.length_b   1.000
_cell.length_c   1.000
_cell.angle_alpha   90.00
_cell.angle_beta   90.00
_cell.angle_gamma   90.00
#
_symmetry.space_group_name_H-M   'P 1'
#
loop_
_entity.id
_entity.type
_entity.pdbx_description
1 polymer ?
#
loop_
_entity_poly.entity_id
_entity_poly.type
_entity_poly.pdbx_seq_one_letter_code
_entity_poly.pdbx_strand_id
1 'polypeptide(L)'
;MPRRSGFGRRVWQVLLALALASVLAPAAASALVCGDGILDLLEECDLGAANGASDSCCTSSCMFRPAGEACRPAAGACDAVESCTGLADVCPPDLKSIGVCRPAADVCDVAELCDGVSNDCPPDDFAPSIVVCRPS
;
A
#
# COMPACT_ATOMS: atom_id res chain seq x y z
N MET A 1 -67.67 40.49 -24.84
CA MET A 1 -67.01 39.20 -25.15
C MET A 1 -65.50 39.39 -25.06
N PRO A 2 -64.76 38.67 -24.19
CA PRO A 2 -63.32 38.88 -24.01
C PRO A 2 -62.52 37.94 -24.93
N ARG A 3 -61.60 38.48 -25.73
CA ARG A 3 -60.50 37.69 -26.31
C ARG A 3 -59.27 37.87 -25.41
N ARG A 4 -59.04 36.89 -24.54
CA ARG A 4 -57.80 36.75 -23.76
C ARG A 4 -56.68 36.28 -24.71
N SER A 5 -55.81 37.18 -25.13
CA SER A 5 -54.61 36.89 -25.93
C SER A 5 -53.51 36.29 -25.04
N GLY A 6 -53.01 35.13 -25.46
CA GLY A 6 -52.19 34.21 -24.66
C GLY A 6 -50.71 34.58 -24.55
N PHE A 7 -50.41 35.80 -24.10
CA PHE A 7 -49.03 36.24 -23.89
C PHE A 7 -48.47 35.88 -22.48
N GLY A 8 -49.33 35.55 -21.51
CA GLY A 8 -48.92 35.27 -20.12
C GLY A 8 -48.56 33.82 -19.79
N ARG A 9 -48.84 32.86 -20.67
CA ARG A 9 -48.64 31.42 -20.35
C ARG A 9 -47.23 30.92 -20.65
N ARG A 10 -46.52 31.52 -21.61
CA ARG A 10 -45.17 31.07 -22.00
C ARG A 10 -44.08 31.55 -21.04
N VAL A 11 -44.27 32.70 -20.39
CA VAL A 11 -43.32 33.21 -19.38
C VAL A 11 -43.43 32.47 -18.05
N TRP A 12 -44.66 32.08 -17.66
CA TRP A 12 -44.90 31.22 -16.48
C TRP A 12 -44.37 29.79 -16.65
N GLN A 13 -44.35 29.24 -17.88
CA GLN A 13 -43.78 27.92 -18.13
C GLN A 13 -42.24 27.89 -18.05
N VAL A 14 -41.56 29.01 -18.28
CA VAL A 14 -40.09 29.08 -18.16
C VAL A 14 -39.66 29.30 -16.70
N LEU A 15 -40.43 30.05 -15.90
CA LEU A 15 -40.15 30.23 -14.47
C LEU A 15 -40.49 29.01 -13.60
N LEU A 16 -41.45 28.18 -14.00
CA LEU A 16 -41.75 26.92 -13.29
C LEU A 16 -40.71 25.82 -13.55
N ALA A 17 -39.98 25.89 -14.68
CA ALA A 17 -38.96 24.91 -15.03
C ALA A 17 -37.62 25.12 -14.30
N LEU A 18 -37.40 26.29 -13.69
CA LEU A 18 -36.17 26.61 -12.95
C LEU A 18 -36.28 26.46 -11.43
N ALA A 19 -37.48 26.17 -10.90
CA ALA A 19 -37.72 26.05 -9.45
C ALA A 19 -37.88 24.60 -8.94
N LEU A 20 -37.61 23.60 -9.79
CA LEU A 20 -37.68 22.16 -9.44
C LEU A 20 -36.32 21.44 -9.50
N ALA A 21 -35.21 22.16 -9.67
CA ALA A 21 -33.88 21.56 -9.78
C ALA A 21 -33.08 21.52 -8.46
N SER A 22 -33.67 21.87 -7.31
CA SER A 22 -32.88 22.27 -6.12
C SER A 22 -33.20 21.61 -4.79
N VAL A 23 -33.96 20.49 -4.71
CA VAL A 23 -34.22 19.80 -3.42
C VAL A 23 -34.06 18.28 -3.44
N LEU A 24 -33.37 17.73 -4.43
CA LEU A 24 -32.93 16.32 -4.42
C LEU A 24 -31.45 16.27 -4.77
N ALA A 25 -30.61 16.91 -3.94
CA ALA A 25 -29.31 16.30 -3.74
C ALA A 25 -29.62 14.99 -3.02
N PRO A 26 -29.44 13.80 -3.65
CA PRO A 26 -29.47 12.58 -2.87
C PRO A 26 -28.45 12.80 -1.75
N ALA A 27 -28.88 12.61 -0.50
CA ALA A 27 -27.95 12.38 0.59
C ALA A 27 -26.92 11.41 0.04
N ALA A 28 -25.65 11.82 0.01
CA ALA A 28 -24.57 11.06 -0.58
C ALA A 28 -24.75 9.60 -0.16
N ALA A 29 -25.21 8.78 -1.11
CA ALA A 29 -24.99 7.36 -0.95
C ALA A 29 -23.48 7.30 -0.88
N SER A 30 -22.93 6.92 0.27
CA SER A 30 -21.62 6.30 0.34
C SER A 30 -21.72 5.12 -0.63
N ALA A 31 -21.46 5.42 -1.90
CA ALA A 31 -21.30 4.44 -2.91
C ALA A 31 -20.06 3.70 -2.46
N LEU A 32 -20.15 2.37 -2.41
CA LEU A 32 -19.00 1.47 -2.34
C LEU A 32 -17.94 1.93 -3.33
N VAL A 33 -17.07 2.82 -2.90
CA VAL A 33 -16.13 3.53 -3.78
C VAL A 33 -14.77 3.19 -3.25
N CYS A 34 -14.23 2.15 -3.88
CA CYS A 34 -12.87 1.78 -3.62
C CYS A 34 -11.92 2.95 -3.88
N GLY A 35 -11.13 3.30 -2.86
CA GLY A 35 -10.11 4.33 -2.95
C GLY A 35 -10.50 5.67 -2.35
N ASP A 36 -11.58 5.75 -1.56
CA ASP A 36 -11.91 6.94 -0.79
C ASP A 36 -11.32 6.93 0.63
N GLY A 37 -10.75 5.80 1.05
CA GLY A 37 -10.09 5.62 2.34
C GLY A 37 -11.05 5.28 3.48
N ILE A 38 -12.28 4.90 3.16
CA ILE A 38 -13.29 4.42 4.10
C ILE A 38 -13.64 2.98 3.72
N LEU A 39 -13.56 2.07 4.68
CA LEU A 39 -13.94 0.68 4.43
C LEU A 39 -15.46 0.56 4.26
N ASP A 40 -15.92 0.30 3.04
CA ASP A 40 -17.32 0.11 2.68
C ASP A 40 -17.75 -1.38 2.69
N LEU A 41 -19.04 -1.65 2.45
CA LEU A 41 -19.51 -3.03 2.28
C LEU A 41 -18.87 -3.65 1.03
N LEU A 42 -18.58 -4.96 1.04
CA LEU A 42 -17.90 -5.64 -0.09
C LEU A 42 -16.45 -5.21 -0.33
N GLU A 43 -15.86 -4.39 0.54
CA GLU A 43 -14.42 -4.13 0.57
C GLU A 43 -13.77 -4.93 1.69
N GLU A 44 -12.53 -5.33 1.47
CA GLU A 44 -11.69 -5.99 2.48
C GLU A 44 -10.70 -4.99 3.09
N CYS A 45 -10.31 -3.99 2.31
CA CYS A 45 -9.39 -2.91 2.69
C CYS A 45 -9.72 -1.65 1.88
N ASP A 46 -9.42 -0.47 2.43
CA ASP A 46 -9.36 0.75 1.62
C ASP A 46 -8.33 1.74 2.21
N LEU A 47 -7.19 1.87 1.55
CA LEU A 47 -6.14 2.83 1.86
C LEU A 47 -6.23 4.09 0.99
N GLY A 48 -7.37 4.30 0.34
CA GLY A 48 -7.61 5.42 -0.54
C GLY A 48 -6.73 5.36 -1.79
N ALA A 49 -6.07 6.48 -2.09
CA ALA A 49 -5.10 6.57 -3.18
C ALA A 49 -3.88 5.65 -3.04
N ALA A 50 -3.65 5.04 -1.86
CA ALA A 50 -2.55 4.09 -1.65
C ALA A 50 -2.90 2.65 -2.07
N ASN A 51 -4.14 2.37 -2.49
CA ASN A 51 -4.50 1.07 -3.06
C ASN A 51 -3.64 0.77 -4.29
N GLY A 52 -3.04 -0.43 -4.33
CA GLY A 52 -2.13 -0.87 -5.39
C GLY A 52 -0.72 -0.25 -5.36
N ALA A 53 -0.38 0.56 -4.35
CA ALA A 53 0.98 1.03 -4.15
C ALA A 53 1.92 -0.13 -3.72
N SER A 54 3.24 0.04 -3.86
CA SER A 54 4.21 -0.99 -3.45
C SER A 54 4.07 -1.34 -1.97
N ASP A 55 3.99 -0.34 -1.10
CA ASP A 55 3.92 -0.52 0.36
C ASP A 55 2.49 -0.83 0.84
N SER A 56 1.60 -1.17 -0.09
CA SER A 56 0.20 -1.54 0.14
C SER A 56 -0.03 -3.03 -0.09
N CYS A 57 -0.77 -3.62 0.83
CA CYS A 57 -1.37 -4.94 0.70
C CYS A 57 -2.84 -4.87 0.27
N CYS A 58 -3.33 -3.69 -0.11
CA CYS A 58 -4.61 -3.51 -0.74
C CYS A 58 -4.46 -3.43 -2.26
N THR A 59 -5.26 -4.18 -3.00
CA THR A 59 -5.34 -4.08 -4.48
C THR A 59 -6.06 -2.78 -4.88
N SER A 60 -5.92 -2.36 -6.14
CA SER A 60 -6.68 -1.22 -6.67
C SER A 60 -8.21 -1.40 -6.71
N SER A 61 -8.70 -2.59 -6.34
CA SER A 61 -10.12 -2.92 -6.25
C SER A 61 -10.56 -3.21 -4.81
N CYS A 62 -9.78 -2.77 -3.81
CA CYS A 62 -10.13 -2.83 -2.38
C CYS A 62 -10.25 -4.23 -1.80
N MET A 63 -9.55 -5.18 -2.42
CA MET A 63 -9.35 -6.56 -1.93
C MET A 63 -7.94 -6.72 -1.39
N PHE A 64 -7.75 -7.62 -0.42
CA PHE A 64 -6.40 -7.95 0.04
C PHE A 64 -5.58 -8.60 -1.08
N ARG A 65 -4.31 -8.23 -1.16
CA ARG A 65 -3.32 -8.98 -1.96
C ARG A 65 -3.13 -10.37 -1.35
N PRO A 66 -2.91 -11.41 -2.16
CA PRO A 66 -2.68 -12.77 -1.67
C PRO A 66 -1.58 -12.88 -0.60
N ALA A 67 -1.76 -13.84 0.30
CA ALA A 67 -0.73 -14.18 1.28
C ALA A 67 0.57 -14.61 0.58
N GLY A 68 1.69 -14.06 1.02
CA GLY A 68 3.02 -14.32 0.44
C GLY A 68 3.40 -13.41 -0.73
N GLU A 69 2.48 -12.60 -1.27
CA GLU A 69 2.83 -11.65 -2.32
C GLU A 69 3.71 -10.52 -1.78
N ALA A 70 4.87 -10.29 -2.39
CA ALA A 70 5.83 -9.28 -1.92
C ALA A 70 5.24 -7.86 -2.08
N CYS A 71 5.18 -7.11 -1.00
CA CYS A 71 4.84 -5.69 -1.01
C CYS A 71 6.09 -4.81 -1.00
N ARG A 72 7.15 -5.25 -0.32
CA ARG A 72 8.44 -4.59 -0.41
C ARG A 72 9.53 -5.60 -0.78
N PRO A 73 10.33 -5.33 -1.83
CA PRO A 73 11.48 -6.17 -2.16
C PRO A 73 12.62 -5.91 -1.18
N ALA A 74 13.43 -6.94 -0.93
CA ALA A 74 14.68 -6.79 -0.19
C ALA A 74 15.65 -5.86 -0.94
N ALA A 75 16.28 -4.93 -0.23
CA ALA A 75 17.26 -3.98 -0.75
C ALA A 75 18.72 -4.39 -0.51
N GLY A 76 18.99 -5.53 0.14
CA GLY A 76 20.34 -6.04 0.40
C GLY A 76 20.34 -7.43 1.05
N ALA A 77 21.52 -7.98 1.30
CA ALA A 77 21.68 -9.34 1.84
C ALA A 77 21.17 -9.51 3.28
N CYS A 78 21.07 -8.40 4.03
CA CYS A 78 20.55 -8.35 5.38
C CYS A 78 19.13 -7.80 5.46
N ASP A 79 18.48 -7.56 4.33
CA ASP A 79 17.12 -7.03 4.24
C ASP A 79 16.12 -8.14 3.92
N ALA A 80 15.03 -8.22 4.67
CA ALA A 80 13.97 -9.18 4.38
C ALA A 80 13.11 -8.70 3.19
N VAL A 81 12.45 -9.65 2.54
CA VAL A 81 11.26 -9.33 1.73
C VAL A 81 10.07 -9.26 2.68
N GLU A 82 9.31 -8.19 2.60
CA GLU A 82 8.01 -8.09 3.25
C GLU A 82 6.93 -8.57 2.28
N SER A 83 6.14 -9.52 2.76
CA SER A 83 5.03 -10.10 2.02
C SER A 83 3.71 -9.82 2.72
N CYS A 84 2.67 -9.59 1.92
CA CYS A 84 1.31 -9.46 2.40
C CYS A 84 0.87 -10.74 3.13
N THR A 85 0.10 -10.56 4.19
CA THR A 85 -0.45 -11.68 4.98
C THR A 85 -1.71 -12.28 4.36
N GLY A 86 -2.31 -11.59 3.38
CA GLY A 86 -3.64 -11.89 2.86
C GLY A 86 -4.79 -11.41 3.75
N LEU A 87 -4.50 -10.71 4.85
CA LEU A 87 -5.49 -10.29 5.85
C LEU A 87 -5.25 -8.87 6.38
N ALA A 88 -4.19 -8.19 5.92
CA ALA A 88 -3.84 -6.84 6.33
C ALA A 88 -3.68 -5.97 5.07
N ASP A 89 -4.05 -4.71 5.21
CA ASP A 89 -4.08 -3.70 4.16
C ASP A 89 -2.74 -3.00 3.96
N VAL A 90 -1.97 -2.84 5.04
CA VAL A 90 -0.62 -2.24 5.02
C VAL A 90 0.44 -3.34 4.92
N CYS A 91 1.51 -3.09 4.16
CA CYS A 91 2.69 -3.95 4.14
C CYS A 91 3.28 -4.07 5.56
N PRO A 92 3.74 -5.26 6.00
CA PRO A 92 4.39 -5.40 7.29
C PRO A 92 5.59 -4.44 7.46
N PRO A 93 5.98 -4.13 8.71
CA PRO A 93 7.17 -3.31 8.96
C PRO A 93 8.41 -3.87 8.27
N ASP A 94 9.27 -2.97 7.82
CA ASP A 94 10.56 -3.30 7.22
C ASP A 94 11.47 -4.02 8.23
N LEU A 95 11.80 -5.28 7.96
CA LEU A 95 12.57 -6.13 8.88
C LEU A 95 13.96 -6.44 8.32
N LYS A 96 14.96 -6.36 9.20
CA LYS A 96 16.33 -6.78 8.89
C LYS A 96 16.65 -8.11 9.54
N SER A 97 17.47 -8.87 8.85
CA SER A 97 18.01 -10.13 9.36
C SER A 97 18.96 -9.86 10.53
N ILE A 98 19.08 -10.84 11.43
CA ILE A 98 20.17 -10.95 12.42
C ILE A 98 21.03 -12.21 12.14
N GLY A 99 20.83 -12.82 10.98
CA GLY A 99 21.48 -14.06 10.58
C GLY A 99 22.81 -13.82 9.89
N VAL A 100 23.47 -14.92 9.55
CA VAL A 100 24.69 -14.91 8.73
C VAL A 100 24.33 -14.49 7.30
N CYS A 101 24.91 -13.40 6.83
CA CYS A 101 24.77 -12.94 5.45
C CYS A 101 25.90 -13.42 4.54
N ARG A 102 27.08 -13.69 5.11
CA ARG A 102 28.17 -14.36 4.43
C ARG A 102 28.82 -15.38 5.37
N PRO A 103 28.87 -16.67 4.99
CA PRO A 103 29.55 -17.67 5.79
C PRO A 103 31.08 -17.50 5.68
N ALA A 104 31.79 -17.89 6.73
CA ALA A 104 33.24 -18.02 6.68
C ALA A 104 33.66 -18.98 5.57
N ALA A 105 34.61 -18.55 4.73
CA ALA A 105 35.18 -19.31 3.63
C ALA A 105 36.23 -20.32 4.10
N ASP A 106 36.98 -19.99 5.16
CA ASP A 106 38.00 -20.85 5.76
C ASP A 106 38.23 -20.53 7.25
N VAL A 107 39.30 -21.11 7.83
CA VAL A 107 39.65 -20.95 9.25
C VAL A 107 40.16 -19.55 9.62
N CYS A 108 40.52 -18.72 8.63
CA CYS A 108 41.00 -17.36 8.76
C CYS A 108 39.93 -16.31 8.55
N ASP A 109 38.76 -16.77 8.16
CA ASP A 109 37.66 -15.95 7.75
C ASP A 109 36.59 -16.00 8.82
N VAL A 110 35.98 -14.85 9.13
CA VAL A 110 34.87 -14.78 10.08
C VAL A 110 33.59 -14.70 9.29
N ALA A 111 32.53 -15.35 9.77
CA ALA A 111 31.22 -15.18 9.16
C ALA A 111 30.66 -13.80 9.53
N GLU A 112 30.15 -13.06 8.55
CA GLU A 112 29.46 -11.80 8.80
C GLU A 112 28.00 -12.04 9.17
N LEU A 113 27.60 -11.35 10.22
CA LEU A 113 26.23 -11.35 10.72
C LEU A 113 25.60 -9.99 10.47
N CYS A 114 24.35 -10.03 10.04
CA CYS A 114 23.52 -8.85 10.00
C CYS A 114 23.27 -8.32 11.41
N ASP A 115 23.22 -6.99 11.56
CA ASP A 115 23.07 -6.31 12.84
C ASP A 115 21.60 -6.06 13.24
N GLY A 116 20.65 -6.44 12.39
CA GLY A 116 19.23 -6.14 12.57
C GLY A 116 18.84 -4.69 12.23
N VAL A 117 19.72 -3.92 11.59
CA VAL A 117 19.50 -2.50 11.27
C VAL A 117 19.88 -2.16 9.82
N SER A 118 21.02 -2.65 9.33
CA SER A 118 21.52 -2.44 7.97
C SER A 118 20.85 -3.36 6.95
N ASN A 119 20.64 -2.85 5.73
CA ASN A 119 20.25 -3.67 4.57
C ASN A 119 21.41 -4.51 4.05
N ASP A 120 22.63 -4.00 4.21
CA ASP A 120 23.84 -4.61 3.67
C ASP A 120 24.52 -5.47 4.73
N CYS A 121 25.15 -6.55 4.26
CA CYS A 121 26.08 -7.33 5.04
C CYS A 121 27.27 -6.44 5.42
N PRO A 122 27.79 -6.49 6.67
CA PRO A 122 28.97 -5.74 7.02
C PRO A 122 30.18 -6.16 6.17
N PRO A 123 31.24 -5.34 6.12
CA PRO A 123 32.45 -5.68 5.38
C PRO A 123 33.07 -7.01 5.83
N ASP A 124 33.73 -7.69 4.89
CA ASP A 124 34.48 -8.92 5.11
C ASP A 124 35.56 -8.72 6.19
N ASP A 125 35.52 -9.55 7.23
CA ASP A 125 36.40 -9.45 8.40
C ASP A 125 37.17 -10.75 8.65
N PHE A 126 38.46 -10.60 8.99
CA PHE A 126 39.35 -11.73 9.17
C PHE A 126 39.50 -12.12 10.63
N ALA A 127 39.78 -13.40 10.85
CA ALA A 127 40.14 -13.92 12.15
C ALA A 127 41.38 -13.19 12.71
N PRO A 128 41.47 -12.98 14.04
CA PRO A 128 42.59 -12.28 14.63
C PRO A 128 43.90 -13.02 14.39
N SER A 129 45.03 -12.30 14.39
CA SER A 129 46.36 -12.82 14.03
C SER A 129 46.90 -13.96 14.91
N ILE A 130 46.19 -14.31 15.99
CA ILE A 130 46.48 -15.49 16.82
C ILE A 130 46.01 -16.80 16.17
N VAL A 131 45.09 -16.74 15.21
CA VAL A 131 44.57 -17.92 14.52
C VAL A 131 45.56 -18.36 13.46
N VAL A 132 46.07 -19.59 13.61
CA VAL A 132 46.98 -20.19 12.62
C VAL A 132 46.16 -20.72 11.45
N CYS A 133 46.22 -19.94 10.38
CA CYS A 133 45.51 -20.12 9.12
C CYS A 133 46.03 -21.22 8.21
N ARG A 134 47.34 -21.40 8.23
CA ARG A 134 48.06 -22.36 7.39
C ARG A 134 49.32 -22.78 8.14
N PRO A 135 49.65 -24.08 8.17
CA PRO A 135 50.92 -24.53 8.72
C PRO A 135 52.08 -23.96 7.90
N SER A 136 53.13 -23.52 8.59
CA SER A 136 54.38 -23.02 8.02
C SER A 136 55.14 -24.05 7.21
#